data_AF-A0A7S1JLN0-F1
#
_entry.id   AF-A0A7S1JLN0-F1
#
_cell.length_a   1.000
_cell.length_b   1.000
_cell.length_c   1.000
_cell.angle_alpha   90.00
_cell.angle_beta   90.00
_cell.angle_gamma   90.00
#
_symmetry.space_group_name_H-M   'P 1'
#
loop_
_entity.id
_entity.type
_entity.pdbx_description
1 polymer ?
#
loop_
_entity_poly.entity_id
_entity_poly.type
_entity_poly.pdbx_seq_one_letter_code
_entity_poly.pdbx_strand_id
1 'polypeptide(L)'
;TTQPPLDDESVYRIFNKLMLEGKVRAAVRFVTERGGGGVLHPSAQAEKRPPGVTLLDVLREKHPPQQQPCEEAFLPCDSLPPLIDVDITESTAERTIRSLSGSAGPTGGD
;
A
#
# COMPACT_ATOMS: atom_id res chain seq x y z
N THR A 1 -7.20 16.75 -10.84
CA THR A 1 -7.50 18.16 -10.52
C THR A 1 -6.60 18.60 -9.39
N THR A 2 -5.54 19.35 -9.69
CA THR A 2 -4.65 19.91 -8.66
C THR A 2 -5.41 21.04 -7.98
N GLN A 3 -5.85 20.84 -6.73
CA GLN A 3 -6.40 21.94 -5.95
C GLN A 3 -5.30 22.99 -5.73
N PRO A 4 -5.64 24.28 -5.75
CA PRO A 4 -4.68 25.33 -5.42
C PRO A 4 -4.13 25.09 -4.01
N PRO A 5 -2.83 25.36 -3.77
CA PRO A 5 -2.25 25.22 -2.44
C PRO A 5 -3.02 26.10 -1.45
N LEU A 6 -3.36 25.53 -0.29
CA LEU A 6 -4.02 26.26 0.79
C LEU A 6 -3.04 27.31 1.36
N ASP A 7 -3.57 28.45 1.76
CA ASP A 7 -2.83 29.48 2.49
C ASP A 7 -2.53 29.02 3.94
N ASP A 8 -1.40 29.45 4.49
CA ASP A 8 -0.91 29.06 5.81
C ASP A 8 -1.96 29.30 6.92
N GLU A 9 -2.75 30.36 6.80
CA GLU A 9 -3.79 30.69 7.77
C GLU A 9 -4.94 29.68 7.75
N SER A 10 -5.38 29.24 6.56
CA SER A 10 -6.36 28.16 6.41
C SER A 10 -5.84 26.83 6.94
N VAL A 11 -4.56 26.51 6.69
CA VAL A 11 -3.92 25.29 7.22
C VAL A 11 -3.94 25.30 8.75
N TYR A 12 -3.58 26.42 9.37
CA TYR A 12 -3.61 26.58 10.82
C TYR A 12 -5.03 26.42 11.40
N ARG A 13 -6.03 27.05 10.78
CA ARG A 13 -7.43 26.96 11.23
C ARG A 13 -7.95 25.51 11.20
N ILE A 14 -7.67 24.78 10.13
CA ILE A 14 -8.08 23.38 9.97
C ILE A 14 -7.36 22.48 10.99
N PHE A 15 -6.04 22.66 11.14
CA PHE A 15 -5.26 21.93 12.13
C PHE A 15 -5.78 22.15 13.56
N ASN A 16 -5.99 23.40 13.95
CA ASN A 16 -6.47 23.74 15.29
C ASN A 16 -7.86 23.16 15.56
N LYS A 17 -8.77 23.25 14.59
CA LYS A 17 -10.09 22.60 14.69
C LYS A 17 -9.97 21.09 14.94
N LEU A 18 -9.13 20.39 14.17
CA LEU A 18 -8.94 18.95 14.33
C LEU A 18 -8.32 18.58 15.69
N MET A 19 -7.42 19.41 16.21
CA MET A 19 -6.84 19.23 17.54
C MET A 19 -7.90 19.41 18.64
N LEU A 20 -8.75 20.43 18.55
CA LEU A 20 -9.84 20.68 19.50
C LEU A 20 -10.90 19.56 19.48
N GLU A 21 -11.12 18.93 18.33
CA GLU A 21 -11.99 17.75 18.19
C GLU A 21 -11.34 16.45 18.68
N GLY A 22 -10.10 16.49 19.22
CA GLY A 22 -9.35 15.30 19.65
C GLY A 22 -8.85 14.42 18.50
N LYS A 23 -8.99 14.86 17.25
CA LYS A 23 -8.57 14.13 16.04
C LYS A 23 -7.09 14.34 15.74
N VAL A 24 -6.23 14.10 16.73
CA VAL A 24 -4.78 14.37 16.67
C VAL A 24 -4.11 13.73 15.45
N ARG A 25 -4.43 12.46 15.14
CA ARG A 25 -3.88 11.76 13.97
C ARG A 25 -4.28 12.41 12.65
N ALA A 26 -5.50 12.92 12.54
CA ALA A 26 -5.97 13.61 11.35
C ALA A 26 -5.31 14.98 11.19
N ALA A 27 -5.17 15.72 12.30
CA ALA A 27 -4.48 17.02 12.33
C ALA A 27 -3.02 16.90 11.86
N VAL A 28 -2.27 15.94 12.41
CA VAL A 28 -0.89 15.68 12.02
C VAL A 28 -0.78 15.25 10.55
N ARG A 29 -1.67 14.36 10.08
CA ARG A 29 -1.69 13.93 8.68
C ARG A 29 -2.00 15.06 7.70
N PHE A 30 -2.88 15.98 8.09
CA PHE A 30 -3.27 17.12 7.28
C PHE A 30 -2.08 18.07 7.04
N VAL A 31 -1.32 18.43 8.08
CA VAL A 31 -0.18 19.37 7.96
C VAL A 31 1.07 18.71 7.38
N THR A 32 1.26 17.40 7.58
CA THR A 32 2.45 16.69 7.06
C THR A 32 2.31 16.24 5.61
N GLU A 33 1.36 16.82 4.87
CA GLU A 33 1.11 16.59 3.43
C GLU A 33 1.35 15.14 2.99
N ARG A 34 0.70 14.18 3.67
CA ARG A 34 0.65 12.79 3.17
C ARG A 34 -0.33 12.62 2.01
N GLY A 35 -0.70 13.70 1.33
CA GLY A 35 -1.48 13.67 0.08
C GLY A 35 -0.73 12.99 -1.07
N GLY A 36 0.58 12.81 -0.95
CA GLY A 36 1.40 11.98 -1.84
C GLY A 36 1.36 10.48 -1.55
N GLY A 37 0.29 9.99 -0.89
CA GLY A 37 0.09 8.58 -0.62
C GLY A 37 -0.70 7.92 -1.74
N GLY A 38 -0.03 7.12 -2.57
CA GLY A 38 -0.67 6.36 -3.63
C GLY A 38 0.32 5.46 -4.36
N VAL A 39 -0.19 4.50 -5.11
CA VAL A 39 0.64 3.71 -6.01
C VAL A 39 0.99 4.59 -7.20
N LEU A 40 2.28 4.83 -7.42
CA LEU A 40 2.74 5.51 -8.62
C LEU A 40 2.61 4.58 -9.82
N HIS A 41 2.10 5.10 -10.94
CA HIS A 41 1.95 4.32 -12.16
C HIS A 41 3.33 3.94 -12.73
N PRO A 42 3.56 2.70 -13.23
CA PRO A 42 4.86 2.27 -13.73
C PRO A 42 5.45 3.16 -14.84
N SER A 43 4.58 3.78 -15.65
CA SER A 43 4.99 4.71 -16.71
C SER A 43 5.16 6.16 -16.26
N ALA A 44 4.95 6.47 -14.97
CA ALA A 44 5.16 7.82 -14.46
C ALA A 44 6.65 8.16 -14.48
N GLN A 45 6.94 9.45 -14.66
CA GLN A 45 8.30 9.97 -14.61
C GLN A 45 8.90 9.71 -13.22
N ALA A 46 10.11 9.14 -13.19
CA ALA A 46 10.82 8.95 -11.94
C ALA A 46 11.32 10.30 -11.40
N GLU A 47 11.00 10.57 -10.14
CA GLU A 47 11.50 11.74 -9.42
C GLU A 47 13.03 11.69 -9.33
N LYS A 48 13.68 12.86 -9.43
CA LYS A 48 15.14 13.02 -9.30
C LYS A 48 15.95 12.25 -10.36
N ARG A 49 15.31 11.77 -11.44
CA ARG A 49 15.96 11.18 -12.61
C ARG A 49 15.80 12.09 -13.84
N PRO A 50 16.63 11.94 -14.88
CA PRO A 50 16.47 12.67 -16.13
C PRO A 50 15.08 12.48 -16.75
N PRO A 51 14.59 13.46 -17.53
CA PRO A 51 13.33 13.33 -18.25
C PRO A 51 13.32 12.09 -19.17
N GLY A 52 12.20 11.37 -19.19
CA GLY A 52 12.02 10.17 -20.00
C GLY A 52 12.34 8.85 -19.29
N VAL A 53 12.90 8.89 -18.08
CA VAL A 53 13.09 7.69 -17.25
C VAL A 53 11.82 7.40 -16.46
N THR A 54 11.23 6.22 -16.67
CA THR A 54 10.02 5.81 -15.95
C THR A 54 10.34 5.17 -14.61
N LEU A 55 9.34 5.09 -13.72
CA LEU A 55 9.48 4.33 -12.48
C LEU A 55 9.77 2.85 -12.72
N LEU A 56 9.20 2.26 -13.78
CA LEU A 56 9.49 0.87 -14.14
C LEU A 56 10.98 0.67 -14.49
N ASP A 57 11.59 1.63 -15.20
CA ASP A 57 13.01 1.56 -15.55
C ASP A 57 13.89 1.59 -14.31
N VAL A 58 13.57 2.48 -13.36
CA VAL A 58 14.30 2.56 -12.07
C VAL A 58 14.14 1.29 -11.26
N LEU A 59 12.94 0.70 -11.24
CA LEU A 59 12.70 -0.56 -10.53
C LEU A 59 13.48 -1.71 -11.19
N ARG A 60 13.51 -1.79 -12.52
CA ARG A 60 14.30 -2.79 -13.25
C ARG A 60 15.81 -2.63 -13.02
N GLU A 61 16.31 -1.41 -12.92
CA GLU A 61 17.72 -1.14 -12.59
C GLU A 61 18.06 -1.59 -11.16
N LYS A 62 17.15 -1.34 -10.21
CA LYS A 62 17.36 -1.67 -8.79
C LYS A 62 17.31 -3.17 -8.52
N HIS A 63 16.48 -3.91 -9.26
CA HIS A 63 16.25 -5.32 -9.01
C HIS A 63 17.11 -6.19 -9.95
N PRO A 64 17.83 -7.20 -9.43
CA PRO A 64 18.51 -8.14 -10.30
C PRO A 64 17.50 -8.87 -11.19
N PRO A 65 17.94 -9.44 -12.33
CA PRO A 65 17.10 -10.32 -13.14
C PRO A 65 16.49 -11.40 -12.26
N GLN A 66 15.27 -11.82 -12.58
CA GLN A 66 14.63 -12.93 -11.88
C GLN A 66 15.53 -14.16 -11.98
N GLN A 67 15.97 -14.68 -10.84
CA GLN A 67 16.79 -15.89 -10.76
C GLN A 67 15.89 -17.06 -10.35
N GLN A 68 16.05 -18.20 -11.01
CA GLN A 68 15.51 -19.45 -10.47
C GLN A 68 16.36 -19.82 -9.24
N PRO A 69 15.72 -20.18 -8.11
CA PRO A 69 16.46 -20.70 -6.98
C PRO A 69 17.22 -21.96 -7.39
N CYS A 70 18.50 -22.06 -7.00
CA CYS A 70 19.26 -23.29 -7.18
C CYS A 70 18.72 -24.37 -6.23
N GLU A 71 18.89 -25.66 -6.57
CA GLU A 71 18.43 -26.76 -5.72
C GLU A 71 19.01 -26.70 -4.30
N GLU A 72 20.24 -26.18 -4.17
CA GLU A 72 20.92 -26.02 -2.88
C GLU A 72 20.31 -24.95 -1.98
N ALA A 73 19.47 -24.06 -2.53
CA ALA A 73 18.72 -23.07 -1.75
C ALA A 73 17.51 -23.70 -1.03
N PHE A 74 17.09 -24.90 -1.44
CA PHE A 74 16.00 -25.62 -0.79
C PHE A 74 16.55 -26.45 0.38
N LEU A 75 15.86 -26.38 1.51
CA LEU A 75 16.17 -27.27 2.63
C LEU A 75 15.83 -28.71 2.23
N PRO A 76 16.71 -29.69 2.54
CA PRO A 76 16.36 -31.11 2.39
C PRO A 76 15.08 -31.40 3.18
N CYS A 77 14.10 -31.98 2.51
CA CYS A 77 12.83 -32.35 3.12
C CYS A 77 12.55 -33.82 2.80
N ASP A 78 12.92 -34.69 3.73
CA ASP A 78 12.78 -36.14 3.56
C ASP A 78 11.31 -36.59 3.60
N SER A 79 10.43 -35.79 4.20
CA SER A 79 9.01 -36.07 4.29
C SER A 79 8.19 -34.81 4.07
N LEU A 80 7.24 -34.87 3.14
CA LEU A 80 6.24 -33.82 2.98
C LEU A 80 5.37 -33.75 4.24
N PRO A 81 5.01 -32.53 4.71
CA PRO A 81 4.01 -32.40 5.75
C PRO A 81 2.69 -33.04 5.30
N PRO A 82 1.88 -33.57 6.23
CA PRO A 82 0.58 -34.13 5.87
C PRO A 82 -0.28 -33.05 5.22
N LEU A 83 -0.85 -33.36 4.05
CA LEU A 83 -1.83 -32.50 3.41
C LEU A 83 -3.12 -32.57 4.24
N ILE A 84 -3.40 -31.51 4.98
CA ILE A 84 -4.66 -31.38 5.72
C ILE A 84 -5.70 -30.87 4.73
N ASP A 85 -6.69 -31.71 4.43
CA ASP A 85 -7.83 -31.27 3.63
C ASP A 85 -8.69 -30.32 4.48
N VAL A 86 -8.90 -29.11 3.96
CA VAL A 86 -9.69 -28.07 4.62
C VAL A 86 -10.96 -27.89 3.82
N ASP A 87 -12.08 -28.38 4.36
CA ASP A 87 -13.38 -28.20 3.75
C ASP A 87 -13.90 -26.78 4.02
N ILE A 88 -13.86 -25.93 2.99
CA ILE A 88 -14.37 -24.56 3.06
C ILE A 88 -15.85 -24.58 2.67
N THR A 89 -16.70 -24.74 3.68
CA THR A 89 -18.16 -24.67 3.51
C THR A 89 -18.68 -23.22 3.47
N GLU A 90 -19.86 -23.03 2.89
CA GLU A 90 -20.56 -21.73 2.84
C GLU A 90 -20.70 -21.09 4.23
N SER A 91 -21.05 -21.90 5.25
CA SER A 91 -21.16 -21.44 6.63
C SER A 91 -19.85 -20.85 7.19
N THR A 92 -18.71 -21.39 6.76
CA THR A 92 -17.39 -20.93 7.19
C THR A 92 -17.03 -19.63 6.49
N ALA A 93 -17.33 -19.51 5.19
CA ALA A 93 -17.16 -18.27 4.43
C ALA A 93 -18.03 -17.14 4.99
N GLU A 94 -19.33 -17.38 5.23
CA GLU A 94 -20.24 -16.38 5.79
C GLU A 94 -19.77 -15.85 7.14
N ARG A 95 -19.38 -16.75 8.05
CA ARG A 95 -18.88 -16.36 9.37
C ARG A 95 -17.66 -15.46 9.26
N THR A 96 -16.76 -15.77 8.33
CA THR A 96 -15.53 -15.01 8.12
C THR A 96 -15.85 -13.65 7.52
N ILE A 97 -16.71 -13.58 6.48
CA ILE A 97 -17.15 -12.34 5.84
C ILE A 97 -17.80 -11.38 6.85
N ARG A 98 -18.68 -11.88 7.72
CA ARG A 98 -19.34 -11.06 8.76
C ARG A 98 -18.35 -10.50 9.78
N SER A 99 -17.23 -11.17 10.00
CA SER A 99 -16.17 -10.75 10.94
C SER A 99 -15.09 -9.89 10.31
N LEU A 100 -15.01 -9.86 8.98
CA LEU A 100 -14.06 -9.04 8.24
C LEU A 100 -14.55 -7.59 8.27
N SER A 101 -13.74 -6.73 8.88
CA SER A 101 -13.90 -5.29 8.77
C SER A 101 -12.62 -4.70 8.18
N GLY A 102 -12.76 -3.91 7.10
CA GLY A 102 -11.65 -3.15 6.55
C GLY A 102 -10.75 -3.83 5.52
N SER A 103 -11.28 -4.67 4.62
CA SER A 103 -10.55 -5.07 3.42
C SER A 103 -10.91 -4.17 2.24
N ALA A 104 -10.18 -3.07 2.07
CA ALA A 104 -9.98 -2.56 0.72
C ALA A 104 -9.11 -3.60 0.02
N GLY A 105 -9.69 -4.38 -0.89
CA GLY A 105 -8.90 -5.17 -1.83
C GLY A 105 -8.01 -4.25 -2.69
N PRO A 106 -7.18 -4.80 -3.59
CA PRO A 106 -6.38 -3.98 -4.52
C PRO A 106 -7.22 -3.04 -5.40
N THR A 107 -8.54 -3.24 -5.45
CA THR A 107 -9.54 -2.38 -6.10
C THR A 107 -10.35 -1.57 -5.08
N GLY A 108 -9.71 -1.04 -4.03
CA GLY A 108 -10.34 -0.09 -3.10
C GLY A 108 -10.73 1.20 -3.82
N GLY A 109 -11.80 1.14 -4.59
CA GLY A 109 -12.62 2.25 -5.02
C GLY A 109 -13.84 2.29 -4.14
N ASP A 110 -14.05 3.46 -3.55
CA ASP A 110 -15.13 3.93 -2.69
C ASP A 110 -16.50 3.22 -2.84
#